data_AF-A0A1M4ZJ62-F1
#
_entry.id   AF-A0A1M4ZJ62-F1
#
_cell.length_a   1.000
_cell.length_b   1.000
_cell.length_c   1.000
_cell.angle_alpha   90.00
_cell.angle_beta   90.00
_cell.angle_gamma   90.00
#
_symmetry.space_group_name_H-M   'P 1'
#
loop_
_entity.id
_entity.type
_entity.pdbx_description
1 polymer ?
#
loop_
_entity_poly.entity_id
_entity_poly.type
_entity_poly.pdbx_seq_one_letter_code
_entity_poly.pdbx_strand_id
1 'polypeptide(L)'
;MAYKKKEIFDKAKEAIKKHKLFFIEDIVSFLPCDKTTFYRFFKVESNEYNELKEMLETNRVSLKVSMRSKWYKSNSPALQMALMKLIATPEELKILAIQYQEQKIENVMSAEEREHKIQELLKKLGK
;
A
#
# COMPACT_ATOMS: atom_id res chain seq x y z
N MET A 1 18.93 22.93 19.78
CA MET A 1 19.87 22.96 18.63
C MET A 1 19.07 22.96 17.33
N ALA A 2 19.29 23.93 16.45
CA ALA A 2 18.68 23.94 15.12
C ALA A 2 19.45 22.94 14.23
N TYR A 3 19.03 21.68 14.21
CA TYR A 3 19.53 20.74 13.21
C TYR A 3 19.25 21.32 11.82
N LYS A 4 20.30 21.40 10.99
CA LYS A 4 20.15 21.88 9.61
C LYS A 4 19.31 20.86 8.86
N LYS A 5 18.26 21.30 8.16
CA LYS A 5 17.36 20.46 7.34
C LYS A 5 18.12 19.39 6.54
N LYS A 6 19.30 19.74 6.00
CA LYS A 6 20.19 18.85 5.24
C LYS A 6 20.71 17.66 6.07
N GLU A 7 21.15 17.88 7.31
CA GLU A 7 21.68 16.81 8.17
C GLU A 7 20.60 15.78 8.53
N ILE A 8 19.37 16.23 8.78
CA ILE A 8 18.24 15.33 9.03
C ILE A 8 17.92 14.53 7.76
N PHE A 9 17.99 15.17 6.60
CA PHE A 9 17.73 14.53 5.32
C PHE A 9 18.74 13.43 5.00
N ASP A 10 20.03 13.70 5.20
CA ASP A 10 21.09 12.72 4.96
C ASP A 10 20.98 11.54 5.93
N LYS A 11 20.71 11.81 7.21
CA LYS A 11 20.42 10.76 8.21
C LYS A 11 19.20 9.91 7.84
N ALA A 12 18.15 10.53 7.29
CA ALA A 12 16.97 9.81 6.83
C ALA A 12 17.35 8.84 5.69
N LYS A 13 18.11 9.30 4.69
CA LYS A 13 18.59 8.45 3.59
C LYS A 13 19.45 7.29 4.08
N GLU A 14 20.37 7.54 5.01
CA GLU A 14 21.21 6.51 5.61
C GLU A 14 20.38 5.47 6.37
N ALA A 15 19.43 5.92 7.19
CA ALA A 15 18.54 5.04 7.94
C ALA A 15 17.72 4.14 7.00
N ILE A 16 17.17 4.69 5.92
CA ILE A 16 16.41 3.93 4.91
C ILE A 16 17.27 2.83 4.29
N LYS A 17 18.51 3.14 3.90
CA LYS A 17 19.42 2.17 3.26
C LYS A 17 19.91 1.12 4.24
N LYS A 18 20.32 1.52 5.44
CA LYS A 18 20.92 0.63 6.46
C LYS A 18 19.90 -0.35 7.03
N HIS A 19 18.70 0.13 7.34
CA HIS A 19 17.67 -0.66 8.02
C HIS A 19 16.58 -1.18 7.07
N LYS A 20 16.65 -0.89 5.77
CA LYS A 20 15.64 -1.26 4.76
C LYS A 20 14.23 -0.87 5.21
N LEU A 21 14.08 0.39 5.61
CA LEU A 21 12.82 0.91 6.12
C LEU A 21 11.75 0.85 5.03
N PHE A 22 10.50 0.70 5.47
CA PHE A 22 9.33 0.63 4.58
C PHE A 22 8.37 1.79 4.80
N PHE A 23 8.29 2.36 6.00
CA PHE A 23 7.34 3.43 6.31
C PHE A 23 8.05 4.72 6.71
N ILE A 24 7.36 5.85 6.55
CA ILE A 24 7.90 7.16 6.94
C ILE A 24 7.96 7.29 8.46
N GLU A 25 7.00 6.69 9.15
CA GLU A 25 6.98 6.53 10.60
C GLU A 25 8.25 5.88 11.14
N ASP A 26 8.77 4.87 10.43
CA ASP A 26 10.00 4.21 10.80
C ASP A 26 11.16 5.20 10.67
N ILE A 27 11.24 5.96 9.57
CA ILE A 27 12.28 6.98 9.37
C ILE A 27 12.29 7.96 10.55
N VAL A 28 11.12 8.49 10.92
CA VAL A 28 10.99 9.44 12.04
C VAL A 28 11.50 8.84 13.35
N SER A 29 11.26 7.55 13.58
CA SER A 29 11.73 6.85 14.79
C SER A 29 13.27 6.74 14.85
N PHE A 30 13.96 6.76 13.71
CA PHE A 30 15.43 6.77 13.63
C PHE A 30 16.03 8.18 13.63
N LEU A 31 15.22 9.23 13.55
CA LEU A 31 15.67 10.61 13.54
C LEU A 31 15.52 11.22 14.95
N PRO A 32 16.41 12.15 15.34
CA PRO A 32 16.27 12.91 16.58
C PRO A 32 15.23 14.03 16.43
N CYS A 33 14.07 13.74 15.84
CA CYS A 33 12.97 14.68 15.69
C CYS A 33 11.62 14.00 15.85
N ASP A 34 10.64 14.75 16.34
CA ASP A 34 9.26 14.29 16.41
C ASP A 34 8.58 14.35 15.03
N LYS A 35 7.47 13.61 14.89
CA LYS A 35 6.69 13.53 13.65
C LYS A 35 6.23 14.90 13.15
N THR A 36 5.87 15.82 14.05
CA THR A 36 5.40 17.16 13.65
C THR A 36 6.55 18.01 13.09
N THR A 37 7.73 17.95 13.72
CA THR A 37 8.95 18.61 13.24
C THR A 37 9.41 18.04 11.91
N PHE A 38 9.31 16.72 11.72
CA PHE A 38 9.63 16.09 10.43
C PHE A 38 8.78 16.67 9.29
N TYR A 39 7.45 16.71 9.42
CA TYR A 39 6.58 17.26 8.37
C TYR A 39 6.70 18.78 8.21
N ARG A 40 7.16 19.51 9.24
CA ARG A 40 7.50 20.93 9.10
C ARG A 40 8.73 21.13 8.24
N PHE A 41 9.74 20.27 8.36
CA PHE A 41 10.95 20.34 7.53
C PHE A 41 10.72 19.78 6.12
N PHE A 42 10.04 18.63 6.04
CA PHE A 42 9.72 17.92 4.80
C PHE A 42 8.21 17.94 4.61
N LYS A 43 7.73 19.04 4.03
CA LYS A 43 6.31 19.16 3.68
C LYS A 43 5.92 18.04 2.72
N VAL A 44 4.69 17.57 2.85
CA VAL A 44 4.10 16.61 1.92
C VAL A 44 4.20 17.20 0.51
N GLU A 45 4.60 16.37 -0.45
CA GLU A 45 4.88 16.73 -1.85
C GLU A 45 6.13 17.60 -2.11
N SER A 46 6.98 17.86 -1.11
CA SER A 46 8.29 18.47 -1.39
C SER A 46 9.20 17.49 -2.15
N ASN A 47 10.16 18.02 -2.91
CA ASN A 47 11.14 17.19 -3.62
C ASN A 47 11.86 16.22 -2.68
N GLU A 48 12.25 16.68 -1.49
CA GLU A 48 12.90 15.85 -0.49
C GLU A 48 11.97 14.74 0.04
N TYR A 49 10.71 15.07 0.30
CA TYR A 49 9.72 14.08 0.75
C TYR A 49 9.47 13.01 -0.31
N ASN A 50 9.34 13.43 -1.57
CA ASN A 50 9.15 12.52 -2.71
C ASN A 50 10.36 11.61 -2.91
N GLU A 51 11.58 12.12 -2.75
CA GLU A 51 12.80 11.32 -2.83
C GLU A 51 12.85 10.24 -1.73
N LEU A 52 12.53 10.60 -0.48
CA LEU A 52 12.46 9.61 0.61
C LEU A 52 11.39 8.55 0.33
N LYS A 53 10.22 8.96 -0.18
CA LYS A 53 9.14 8.06 -0.55
C LYS A 53 9.56 7.09 -1.67
N GLU A 54 10.26 7.59 -2.69
CA GLU A 54 10.80 6.76 -3.78
C GLU A 54 11.83 5.74 -3.28
N MET A 55 12.69 6.14 -2.34
CA MET A 55 13.63 5.21 -1.70
C MET A 55 12.91 4.12 -0.91
N LEU A 56 11.86 4.46 -0.16
CA LEU A 56 11.02 3.49 0.55
C LEU A 56 10.31 2.54 -0.43
N GLU A 57 9.77 3.06 -1.54
CA GLU A 57 9.15 2.22 -2.57
C GLU A 57 10.15 1.28 -3.24
N THR A 58 11.36 1.77 -3.52
CA THR A 58 12.45 0.94 -4.08
C THR A 58 12.78 -0.22 -3.14
N ASN A 59 12.89 0.03 -1.82
CA ASN A 59 13.08 -1.01 -0.82
C ASN A 59 11.91 -2.02 -0.80
N ARG A 60 10.66 -1.55 -0.86
CA ARG A 60 9.47 -2.43 -0.90
C ARG A 60 9.47 -3.32 -2.14
N VAL A 61 9.70 -2.74 -3.32
CA VAL A 61 9.73 -3.47 -4.59
C VAL A 61 10.87 -4.48 -4.60
N SER A 62 12.07 -4.06 -4.20
CA SER A 62 13.25 -4.93 -4.11
C SER A 62 13.02 -6.11 -3.17
N LEU A 63 12.44 -5.87 -1.99
CA LEU A 63 12.11 -6.95 -1.06
C LEU A 63 11.09 -7.92 -1.66
N LYS A 64 10.00 -7.42 -2.26
CA LYS A 64 8.98 -8.26 -2.91
C LYS A 64 9.59 -9.13 -4.02
N VAL A 65 10.45 -8.57 -4.86
CA VAL A 65 11.17 -9.32 -5.90
C VAL A 65 12.07 -10.39 -5.28
N SER A 66 12.85 -10.02 -4.25
CA SER A 66 13.74 -10.97 -3.56
C SER A 66 12.96 -12.11 -2.90
N MET A 67 11.80 -11.84 -2.31
CA MET A 67 10.94 -12.85 -1.70
C MET A 67 10.36 -13.80 -2.76
N ARG A 68 9.85 -13.28 -3.88
CA ARG A 68 9.37 -14.11 -4.99
C ARG A 68 10.48 -15.01 -5.55
N SER A 69 11.69 -14.48 -5.72
CA SER A 69 12.84 -15.28 -6.16
C SER A 69 13.18 -16.39 -5.16
N LYS A 70 13.13 -16.10 -3.85
CA LYS A 70 13.33 -17.12 -2.80
C LYS A 70 12.23 -18.18 -2.81
N TRP A 71 10.96 -17.78 -2.97
CA TRP A 71 9.83 -18.72 -3.00
C TRP A 71 9.92 -19.65 -4.22
N TYR A 72 10.28 -19.09 -5.38
CA TYR A 72 10.50 -19.86 -6.61
C TYR A 72 11.59 -20.93 -6.44
N LYS A 73 12.70 -20.59 -5.78
CA LYS A 73 13.82 -21.53 -5.53
C LYS A 73 13.61 -22.45 -4.33
N SER A 74 12.55 -22.24 -3.54
CA SER A 74 12.30 -23.02 -2.33
C SER A 74 11.60 -24.34 -2.64
N ASN A 75 11.92 -25.39 -1.88
CA ASN A 75 11.27 -26.71 -1.97
C ASN A 75 10.05 -26.83 -1.03
N SER A 76 9.62 -25.74 -0.39
CA SER A 76 8.45 -25.76 0.48
C SER A 76 7.17 -25.71 -0.37
N PRO A 77 6.31 -26.74 -0.32
CA PRO A 77 5.05 -26.75 -1.08
C PRO A 77 4.16 -25.56 -0.75
N ALA A 78 4.19 -25.09 0.51
CA ALA A 78 3.43 -23.93 0.96
C ALA A 78 3.89 -22.63 0.28
N LEU A 79 5.21 -22.43 0.13
CA LEU A 79 5.77 -21.23 -0.53
C LEU A 79 5.54 -21.25 -2.04
N GLN A 80 5.63 -22.42 -2.67
CA GLN A 80 5.32 -22.60 -4.09
C GLN A 80 3.83 -22.37 -4.37
N MET A 81 2.95 -22.92 -3.53
CA MET A 81 1.50 -22.67 -3.57
C MET A 81 1.18 -21.18 -3.37
N ALA A 82 1.84 -20.50 -2.42
CA ALA A 82 1.66 -19.07 -2.20
C ALA A 82 2.13 -18.24 -3.42
N LEU A 83 3.25 -18.62 -4.04
CA LEU A 83 3.71 -17.97 -5.27
C LEU A 83 2.72 -18.18 -6.42
N MET A 84 2.20 -19.40 -6.57
CA MET A 84 1.22 -19.71 -7.62
C MET A 84 -0.06 -18.90 -7.43
N LYS A 85 -0.57 -18.77 -6.21
CA LYS A 85 -1.73 -17.92 -5.90
C LYS A 85 -1.52 -16.44 -6.22
N LEU A 86 -0.29 -15.94 -6.17
CA LEU A 86 0.01 -14.54 -6.51
C LEU A 86 0.03 -14.25 -8.02
N ILE A 87 0.34 -15.26 -8.85
CA ILE A 87 0.46 -15.12 -10.31
C ILE A 87 -0.73 -15.71 -11.07
N ALA A 88 -1.51 -16.56 -10.40
CA ALA A 88 -2.61 -17.29 -11.00
C ALA A 88 -3.72 -16.35 -11.47
N THR A 89 -4.31 -16.69 -12.61
CA THR A 89 -5.55 -16.11 -13.10
C THR A 89 -6.72 -16.46 -12.17
N PRO A 90 -7.85 -15.72 -12.25
CA PRO A 90 -9.03 -16.04 -11.43
C PRO A 90 -9.52 -17.48 -11.61
N GLU A 91 -9.38 -18.07 -12.81
CA GLU A 91 -9.79 -19.46 -13.07
C GLU A 91 -8.84 -20.47 -12.42
N GLU A 92 -7.52 -20.28 -12.56
CA GLU A 92 -6.53 -21.13 -11.90
C GLU A 92 -6.66 -21.05 -10.37
N LEU A 93 -6.93 -19.85 -9.82
CA LEU A 93 -7.20 -19.65 -8.40
C LEU A 93 -8.43 -20.43 -7.92
N LYS A 94 -9.50 -20.51 -8.73
CA LYS A 94 -10.71 -21.30 -8.41
C LYS A 94 -10.38 -22.78 -8.29
N ILE A 95 -9.53 -23.31 -9.17
CA ILE A 95 -9.09 -24.73 -9.16
C ILE A 95 -8.16 -25.00 -7.98
N LEU A 96 -7.29 -24.05 -7.63
CA LEU A 96 -6.33 -24.14 -6.51
C LEU A 96 -6.97 -23.92 -5.13
N ALA A 97 -8.16 -23.32 -5.05
CA ALA A 97 -8.85 -23.05 -3.80
C ALA A 97 -9.64 -24.28 -3.32
N ILE A 98 -9.46 -24.66 -2.06
CA ILE A 98 -10.22 -25.75 -1.42
C ILE A 98 -11.70 -25.37 -1.24
N GLN A 99 -11.99 -24.08 -1.05
CA GLN A 99 -13.33 -23.50 -1.03
C GLN A 99 -13.30 -22.17 -1.77
N TYR A 100 -14.12 -22.03 -2.81
CA TYR A 100 -14.30 -20.77 -3.54
C TYR A 100 -15.69 -20.21 -3.22
N GLN A 101 -15.76 -19.07 -2.52
CA GLN A 101 -17.01 -18.32 -2.34
C GLN A 101 -16.96 -17.06 -3.19
N GLU A 102 -17.76 -17.05 -4.26
CA GLU A 102 -17.91 -15.87 -5.12
C GLU A 102 -18.89 -14.90 -4.45
N GLN A 103 -18.38 -13.95 -3.66
CA GLN A 103 -19.19 -12.81 -3.23
C GLN A 103 -19.26 -11.81 -4.37
N LYS A 104 -20.24 -11.98 -5.27
CA LYS A 104 -20.69 -10.87 -6.10
C LYS A 104 -21.34 -9.83 -5.20
N ILE A 105 -20.60 -8.78 -4.86
CA ILE A 105 -21.21 -7.55 -4.34
C ILE A 105 -21.87 -6.88 -5.53
N GLU A 106 -23.04 -7.40 -5.90
CA GLU A 106 -23.97 -6.68 -6.73
C GLU A 106 -24.50 -5.54 -5.85
N ASN A 107 -24.02 -4.31 -6.07
CA ASN A 107 -24.72 -3.08 -5.66
C ASN A 107 -26.01 -2.93 -6.50
N VAL A 108 -26.79 -3.99 -6.58
CA VAL A 108 -28.15 -3.96 -7.07
C VAL A 108 -28.93 -3.34 -5.93
N MET A 109 -29.06 -2.02 -5.96
CA MET A 109 -30.14 -1.36 -5.23
C MET A 109 -31.41 -2.16 -5.51
N SER A 110 -32.09 -2.60 -4.45
CA SER A 110 -33.36 -3.32 -4.57
C SER A 110 -34.27 -2.52 -5.49
N ALA A 111 -35.14 -3.18 -6.26
CA ALA A 111 -36.08 -2.49 -7.15
C ALA A 111 -36.84 -1.38 -6.39
N GLU A 112 -37.16 -1.65 -5.12
CA GLU A 112 -37.81 -0.72 -4.20
C GLU A 112 -36.96 0.53 -3.88
N GLU A 113 -35.64 0.36 -3.68
CA GLU A 113 -34.73 1.48 -3.42
C GLU A 113 -34.52 2.34 -4.67
N ARG A 114 -34.58 1.73 -5.86
CA ARG A 114 -34.54 2.46 -7.15
C ARG A 114 -35.81 3.28 -7.33
N GLU A 115 -36.98 2.69 -7.06
CA GLU A 115 -38.26 3.39 -7.12
C GLU A 115 -38.33 4.56 -6.15
N HIS A 116 -37.89 4.35 -4.90
CA HIS A 116 -37.89 5.42 -3.90
C HIS A 116 -36.97 6.58 -4.29
N LYS A 117 -35.83 6.29 -4.91
CA LYS A 117 -34.89 7.31 -5.39
C LYS A 117 -35.40 8.04 -6.64
N ILE A 118 -36.10 7.34 -7.53
CA ILE A 118 -36.79 7.95 -8.69
C ILE A 118 -37.90 8.90 -8.21
N GLN A 119 -38.71 8.48 -7.23
CA GLN A 119 -39.75 9.32 -6.63
C GLN A 119 -39.17 10.57 -5.95
N GLU A 120 -38.06 10.43 -5.21
CA GLU A 120 -37.37 11.56 -4.60
C GLU A 120 -36.84 12.55 -5.66
N LEU A 121 -36.28 12.05 -6.76
CA LEU A 121 -35.80 12.88 -7.87
C LEU A 121 -36.94 13.60 -8.59
N LEU A 122 -38.07 12.93 -8.83
CA LEU A 122 -39.27 13.54 -9.43
C LEU A 122 -39.82 14.67 -8.56
N LYS A 123 -39.84 14.48 -7.22
CA LYS A 123 -40.27 15.50 -6.26
C LYS A 123 -39.34 16.71 -6.24
N LYS A 124 -38.03 16.53 -6.43
CA LYS A 124 -37.05 17.63 -6.52
C LYS A 124 -37.15 18.39 -7.86
N LEU A 125 -37.62 17.74 -8.92
CA LEU A 125 -37.81 18.36 -10.24
C LEU A 125 -39.14 19.11 -10.39
N GLY A 126 -39.98 19.15 -9.34
CA GLY A 126 -41.15 20.02 -9.29
C GLY A 126 -42.26 19.63 -10.27
N LYS A 127 -42.59 18.34 -10.34
CA LYS A 127 -43.91 17.88 -10.77
C LYS A 127 -44.71 17.40 -9.56
#